data_AF-A0A4Q3W3F7-F1
#
_entry.id   AF-A0A4Q3W3F7-F1
#
_cell.length_a   1.000
_cell.length_b   1.000
_cell.length_c   1.000
_cell.angle_alpha   90.00
_cell.angle_beta   90.00
_cell.angle_gamma   90.00
#
_symmetry.space_group_name_H-M   'P 1'
#
loop_
_entity.id
_entity.type
_entity.pdbx_description
1 polymer ?
#
loop_
_entity_poly.entity_id
_entity_poly.type
_entity_poly.pdbx_seq_one_letter_code
_entity_poly.pdbx_strand_id
1 'polypeptide(L)'
;MQSFYNIEIRLNDYIDRQLLNRYFIKDGFLLAVNVGEQIDEEVGGLLCVDHCALPEMSMRPKGKDWILYIRCCCDKHQEEIHKRVQQFLR
;
A
#
# COMPACT_ATOMS: atom_id res chain seq x y z
N MET A 1 5.70 4.74 25.13
CA MET A 1 5.79 5.29 23.76
C MET A 1 5.18 4.26 22.83
N GLN A 2 4.08 4.59 22.14
CA GLN A 2 3.58 3.71 21.07
C GLN A 2 4.57 3.81 19.90
N SER A 3 5.30 2.73 19.66
CA SER A 3 6.10 2.58 18.45
C SER A 3 5.14 2.42 17.29
N PHE A 4 5.17 3.34 16.34
CA PHE A 4 4.42 3.20 15.09
C PHE A 4 5.27 2.43 14.10
N TYR A 5 4.64 1.52 13.37
CA TYR A 5 5.31 0.74 12.33
C TYR A 5 4.96 1.32 10.97
N ASN A 6 5.95 1.40 10.09
CA ASN A 6 5.80 1.88 8.73
C ASN A 6 6.10 0.72 7.77
N ILE A 7 5.12 0.37 6.95
CA ILE A 7 5.26 -0.57 5.84
C ILE A 7 5.44 0.28 4.58
N GLU A 8 6.48 -0.03 3.81
CA GLU A 8 6.77 0.63 2.53
C GLU A 8 6.55 -0.36 1.38
N ILE A 9 5.70 0.00 0.42
CA ILE A 9 5.40 -0.82 -0.75
C ILE A 9 5.82 -0.06 -1.99
N ARG A 10 6.72 -0.64 -2.79
CA ARG A 10 7.14 -0.10 -4.08
C ARG A 10 6.17 -0.56 -5.16
N LEU A 11 5.49 0.38 -5.81
CA LEU A 11 4.45 0.05 -6.79
C LEU A 11 4.99 -0.25 -8.20
N ASN A 12 6.26 0.06 -8.49
CA ASN A 12 6.86 -0.24 -9.80
C ASN A 12 6.90 -1.75 -10.10
N ASP A 13 7.12 -2.59 -9.08
CA ASP A 13 7.15 -4.05 -9.20
C ASP A 13 5.78 -4.66 -9.59
N TYR A 14 4.67 -3.93 -9.38
CA TYR A 14 3.32 -4.37 -9.74
C TYR A 14 2.88 -3.87 -11.13
N ILE A 15 3.35 -2.68 -11.54
CA ILE A 15 3.18 -2.17 -12.90
C ILE A 15 3.74 -3.19 -13.91
N ASP A 16 4.87 -3.82 -13.57
CA ASP A 16 5.50 -4.85 -14.39
C ASP A 16 4.73 -6.19 -14.43
N ARG A 17 3.87 -6.50 -13.45
CA ARG A 17 3.18 -7.80 -13.38
C ARG A 17 1.77 -7.85 -13.95
N GLN A 18 0.99 -6.77 -13.90
CA GLN A 18 -0.39 -6.79 -14.40
C GLN A 18 -0.66 -5.95 -15.66
N LEU A 19 0.18 -4.95 -16.00
CA LEU A 19 -0.11 -4.04 -17.12
C LEU A 19 0.81 -4.15 -18.34
N LEU A 20 1.87 -4.94 -18.26
CA LEU A 20 2.87 -5.05 -19.32
C LEU A 20 2.38 -5.71 -20.61
N ASN A 21 1.09 -6.07 -20.73
CA ASN A 21 0.53 -6.56 -21.98
C ASN A 21 -0.13 -5.51 -22.88
N ARG A 22 -0.46 -4.28 -22.44
CA ARG A 22 -1.17 -3.34 -23.36
C ARG A 22 -0.89 -1.84 -23.33
N TYR A 23 -0.31 -1.22 -22.31
CA TYR A 23 -0.30 0.26 -22.27
C TYR A 23 0.98 0.81 -21.68
N PHE A 24 2.05 0.78 -22.46
CA PHE A 24 3.32 1.34 -22.01
C PHE A 24 3.42 2.85 -22.35
N ILE A 25 3.74 3.62 -21.31
CA ILE A 25 4.57 4.84 -21.26
C ILE A 25 3.87 6.19 -21.00
N LYS A 26 2.57 6.41 -21.26
CA LYS A 26 1.99 7.77 -21.03
C LYS A 26 1.35 8.03 -19.67
N ASP A 27 0.82 7.02 -18.97
CA ASP A 27 -0.04 7.22 -17.77
C ASP A 27 0.38 6.42 -16.52
N GLY A 28 1.69 6.22 -16.29
CA GLY A 28 2.18 5.50 -15.10
C GLY A 28 1.80 6.16 -13.76
N PHE A 29 1.50 7.46 -13.76
CA PHE A 29 0.96 8.19 -12.61
C PHE A 29 -0.45 7.71 -12.24
N LEU A 30 -1.37 7.68 -13.21
CA LEU A 30 -2.77 7.30 -13.00
C LEU A 30 -2.86 5.87 -12.49
N LEU A 31 -2.01 4.99 -13.00
CA LEU A 31 -1.96 3.60 -12.56
C LEU A 31 -1.51 3.46 -11.09
N ALA A 32 -0.45 4.18 -10.70
CA ALA A 32 0.02 4.16 -9.32
C ALA A 32 -1.03 4.71 -8.34
N VAL A 33 -1.76 5.76 -8.75
CA VAL A 33 -2.89 6.30 -7.99
C VAL A 33 -3.99 5.25 -7.82
N ASN A 34 -4.46 4.63 -8.90
CA ASN A 34 -5.54 3.63 -8.81
C ASN A 34 -5.17 2.42 -7.94
N VAL A 35 -3.95 1.90 -8.07
CA VAL A 35 -3.47 0.79 -7.22
C VAL A 35 -3.35 1.23 -5.77
N GLY A 36 -2.86 2.46 -5.53
CA GLY A 36 -2.80 3.05 -4.21
C GLY A 36 -4.19 3.19 -3.56
N GLU A 37 -5.18 3.70 -4.30
CA GLU A 37 -6.58 3.82 -3.85
C GLU A 37 -7.20 2.46 -3.53
N GLN A 38 -6.97 1.45 -4.37
CA GLN A 38 -7.50 0.10 -4.12
C GLN A 38 -6.91 -0.52 -2.85
N ILE A 39 -5.61 -0.33 -2.60
CA ILE A 39 -4.98 -0.79 -1.36
C ILE A 39 -5.51 0.03 -0.17
N ASP A 40 -5.73 1.34 -0.35
CA ASP A 40 -6.27 2.24 0.67
C ASP A 40 -7.68 1.84 1.11
N GLU A 41 -8.58 1.53 0.19
CA GLU A 41 -9.93 1.08 0.52
C GLU A 41 -9.92 -0.23 1.34
N GLU A 42 -9.03 -1.16 1.01
CA GLU A 42 -9.01 -2.51 1.58
C GLU A 42 -8.26 -2.60 2.90
N VAL A 43 -7.14 -1.87 3.00
CA VAL A 43 -6.34 -1.76 4.21
C VAL A 43 -6.94 -0.72 5.15
N GLY A 44 -7.52 0.37 4.64
CA GLY A 44 -8.07 1.48 5.40
C GLY A 44 -9.27 1.08 6.25
N GLY A 45 -10.01 0.05 5.82
CA GLY A 45 -11.06 -0.58 6.63
C GLY A 45 -10.57 -1.50 7.75
N LEU A 46 -9.27 -1.80 7.84
CA LEU A 46 -8.72 -2.74 8.81
C LEU A 46 -8.50 -2.06 10.18
N LEU A 47 -9.52 -2.11 11.04
CA LEU A 47 -9.43 -1.62 12.41
C LEU A 47 -8.58 -2.53 13.30
N CYS A 48 -7.55 -1.96 13.93
CA CYS A 48 -6.89 -2.63 15.04
C CYS A 48 -7.87 -2.75 16.21
N VAL A 49 -8.28 -3.99 16.53
CA VAL A 49 -9.24 -4.26 17.61
C VAL A 49 -8.70 -3.85 18.99
N ASP A 50 -7.39 -3.91 19.18
CA ASP A 50 -6.75 -3.69 20.48
C ASP A 50 -6.55 -2.19 20.79
N HIS A 51 -6.35 -1.36 19.76
CA HIS A 51 -6.08 0.08 19.91
C HIS A 51 -7.15 0.98 19.28
N CYS A 52 -8.20 0.40 18.71
CA CYS A 52 -9.27 1.09 17.98
C CYS A 52 -8.73 2.12 16.96
N ALA A 53 -7.63 1.76 16.29
CA ALA A 53 -6.94 2.63 15.34
C ALA A 53 -7.00 2.05 13.93
N LEU A 54 -7.30 2.90 12.96
CA LEU A 54 -7.15 2.59 11.53
C LEU A 54 -5.71 2.85 11.11
N PRO A 55 -5.20 2.13 10.09
CA PRO A 55 -3.92 2.46 9.48
C PRO A 55 -3.99 3.82 8.79
N GLU A 56 -2.91 4.59 8.87
CA GLU A 56 -2.75 5.83 8.10
C GLU A 56 -1.98 5.51 6.83
N MET A 57 -2.46 5.98 5.69
CA MET A 57 -1.81 5.74 4.40
C MET A 57 -1.41 7.04 3.72
N SER A 58 -0.24 7.01 3.09
CA SER A 58 0.22 8.11 2.27
C SER A 58 1.08 7.60 1.13
N MET A 59 0.92 8.19 -0.04
CA MET A 59 1.67 7.79 -1.22
C MET A 59 2.61 8.91 -1.64
N ARG A 60 3.86 8.58 -1.96
CA ARG A 60 4.87 9.58 -2.39
C ARG A 60 5.68 9.08 -3.58
N PRO A 61 5.99 9.95 -4.55
CA PRO A 61 6.92 9.61 -5.63
C PRO A 61 8.35 9.54 -5.08
N LYS A 62 9.14 8.57 -5.55
CA LYS A 62 10.58 8.43 -5.28
C LYS A 62 11.30 8.05 -6.57
N GLY A 63 11.87 9.05 -7.25
CA GLY A 63 12.52 8.85 -8.55
C GLY A 63 11.50 8.45 -9.62
N LYS A 64 11.65 7.26 -10.20
CA LYS A 64 10.70 6.68 -11.16
C LYS A 64 9.62 5.82 -10.49
N ASP A 65 9.72 5.64 -9.19
CA ASP A 65 8.86 4.74 -8.42
C ASP A 65 7.81 5.52 -7.62
N TRP A 66 6.73 4.83 -7.29
CA TRP A 66 5.77 5.26 -6.27
C TRP A 66 5.91 4.38 -5.04
N ILE A 67 5.96 5.00 -3.87
CA ILE A 67 6.00 4.30 -2.59
C ILE A 67 4.71 4.60 -1.83
N LEU A 68 3.97 3.54 -1.51
CA LEU A 68 2.87 3.60 -0.56
C LEU A 68 3.43 3.32 0.84
N TYR A 69 3.22 4.28 1.74
CA TYR A 69 3.55 4.19 3.15
C TYR A 69 2.28 3.86 3.92
N ILE A 70 2.30 2.78 4.67
CA ILE A 70 1.21 2.38 5.56
C ILE A 70 1.74 2.41 6.99
N ARG A 71 1.17 3.28 7.81
CA ARG A 71 1.50 3.41 9.22
C ARG A 71 0.46 2.70 10.07
N CYS A 72 0.92 1.91 11.03
CA CYS A 72 0.06 1.15 11.94
C CYS A 72 0.56 1.18 13.38
N CYS A 73 -0.31 0.75 14.30
CA CYS A 73 -0.17 1.01 15.72
C CYS A 73 0.54 -0.10 16.53
N CYS A 74 0.64 -1.33 16.00
CA CYS A 74 1.28 -2.45 16.70
C CYS A 74 1.70 -3.59 15.73
N ASP A 75 2.54 -4.52 16.20
CA ASP A 75 3.03 -5.68 15.42
C ASP A 75 1.90 -6.54 14.85
N LYS A 76 0.88 -6.83 15.67
CA LYS A 76 -0.27 -7.65 15.23
C LYS A 76 -1.04 -6.97 14.10
N HIS A 77 -1.25 -5.66 14.21
CA HIS A 77 -1.91 -4.87 13.16
C HIS A 77 -1.03 -4.82 11.90
N GLN A 78 0.28 -4.68 12.06
CA GLN A 78 1.24 -4.75 10.96
C GLN A 78 1.18 -6.09 10.23
N GLU A 79 1.12 -7.21 10.95
CA GLU A 79 1.01 -8.54 10.34
C GLU A 79 -0.29 -8.72 9.55
N GLU A 80 -1.42 -8.25 10.07
CA GLU A 80 -2.70 -8.31 9.37
C GLU A 80 -2.71 -7.45 8.10
N ILE A 81 -2.18 -6.22 8.19
CA ILE A 81 -2.00 -5.34 7.03
C ILE A 81 -1.09 -6.03 5.99
N HIS A 82 0.04 -6.57 6.43
CA HIS A 82 0.99 -7.23 5.54
C HIS A 82 0.36 -8.43 4.82
N LYS A 83 -0.42 -9.26 5.52
CA LYS A 83 -1.16 -10.38 4.92
C LYS A 83 -2.16 -9.89 3.87
N ARG A 84 -2.94 -8.84 4.17
CA ARG A 84 -3.93 -8.26 3.25
C ARG A 84 -3.25 -7.70 2.00
N VAL A 85 -2.21 -6.90 2.18
CA VAL A 85 -1.40 -6.35 1.09
C VAL A 85 -0.83 -7.49 0.23
N GLN A 86 -0.28 -8.54 0.82
CA GLN A 86 0.25 -9.69 0.07
C GLN A 86 -0.80 -10.43 -0.75
N GLN A 87 -2.07 -10.47 -0.31
CA GLN A 87 -3.16 -11.05 -1.09
C GLN A 87 -3.49 -10.22 -2.33
N PHE A 88 -3.35 -8.90 -2.26
CA PHE A 88 -3.52 -8.00 -3.41
C PHE A 88 -2.36 -8.05 -4.40
N LEU A 89 -1.14 -8.29 -3.91
CA LEU A 89 0.07 -8.33 -4.74
C LEU A 89 0.33 -9.69 -5.43
N ARG A 90 -0.55 -10.69 -5.24
CA ARG A 90 -0.47 -12.03 -5.87
C ARG A 90 -1.48 -12.18 -7.00
#